data_AF-Q2UHJ7-F1
#
_entry.id   AF-Q2UHJ7-F1
#
_cell.length_a   1.000
_cell.length_b   1.000
_cell.length_c   1.000
_cell.angle_alpha   90.00
_cell.angle_beta   90.00
_cell.angle_gamma   90.00
#
_symmetry.space_group_name_H-M   'P 1'
#
loop_
_entity.id
_entity.type
_entity.pdbx_description
1 polymer ?
#
loop_
_entity_poly.entity_id
_entity_poly.type
_entity_poly.pdbx_seq_one_letter_code
_entity_poly.pdbx_strand_id
1 'polypeptide(L)'
;MIRFAGSIHLTSHQGQDPILKCIVDLWAKHRVIVKDLFSYEKDCLEHEVNDSAIFNAIQVLQRELNVSLATAKEAARNIQLETEREMHGLYKEILGRTGTYSPEARYVRALVESLAGNVFYSSTAERNAMPLLA
;
A
#
# COMPACT_ATOMS: atom_id res chain seq x y z
N MET A 1 9.16 -12.18 3.19
CA MET A 1 8.39 -12.31 4.45
C MET A 1 7.01 -12.91 4.25
N ILE A 2 6.10 -12.32 3.47
CA ILE A 2 4.71 -12.83 3.33
C ILE A 2 4.65 -14.30 2.88
N ARG A 3 5.38 -14.67 1.83
CA ARG A 3 5.45 -16.07 1.36
C ARG A 3 5.95 -17.05 2.43
N PHE A 4 6.95 -16.63 3.21
CA PHE A 4 7.50 -17.45 4.29
C PHE A 4 6.48 -17.61 5.42
N ALA A 5 5.87 -16.50 5.87
CA ALA A 5 4.89 -16.49 6.95
C ALA A 5 3.63 -17.33 6.62
N GLY A 6 3.19 -17.33 5.36
CA GLY A 6 2.06 -18.14 4.91
C GLY A 6 2.40 -19.56 4.45
N SER A 7 3.67 -19.99 4.56
CA SER A 7 4.19 -21.25 4.01
C SER A 7 3.76 -21.47 2.54
N ILE A 8 3.96 -20.44 1.71
CA ILE A 8 3.52 -20.39 0.32
C ILE A 8 4.70 -20.62 -0.63
N HIS A 9 4.66 -21.76 -1.31
CA HIS A 9 5.66 -22.19 -2.27
C HIS A 9 5.14 -22.03 -3.70
N LEU A 10 5.61 -20.99 -4.39
CA LEU A 10 5.43 -20.84 -5.83
C LEU A 10 6.60 -21.51 -6.54
N THR A 11 6.32 -22.26 -7.60
CA THR A 11 7.35 -22.71 -8.55
C THR A 11 7.94 -21.52 -9.31
N SER A 12 9.09 -21.70 -9.97
CA SER A 12 9.70 -20.65 -10.79
C SER A 12 8.77 -20.12 -11.87
N HIS A 13 7.98 -21.01 -12.49
CA HIS A 13 6.99 -20.63 -13.51
C HIS A 13 5.85 -19.78 -12.90
N GLN A 14 5.28 -20.23 -11.78
CA GLN A 14 4.21 -19.48 -11.09
C GLN A 14 4.68 -18.12 -10.59
N GLY A 15 5.92 -18.03 -10.12
CA GLY A 15 6.52 -16.77 -9.68
C GLY A 15 6.80 -15.76 -10.81
N GLN A 16 6.80 -16.21 -12.06
CA GLN A 16 6.99 -15.38 -13.24
C GLN A 16 5.66 -15.00 -13.92
N ASP A 17 4.52 -15.40 -13.35
CA ASP A 17 3.21 -15.02 -13.89
C ASP A 17 3.08 -13.47 -13.95
N PRO A 18 2.81 -12.89 -15.13
CA PRO A 18 2.74 -11.44 -15.29
C PRO A 18 1.62 -10.79 -14.48
N ILE A 19 0.49 -11.50 -14.28
CA ILE A 19 -0.62 -11.01 -13.45
C ILE A 19 -0.18 -10.96 -12.00
N LEU A 20 0.53 -11.99 -11.53
CA LEU A 20 1.03 -12.00 -10.17
C LEU A 20 2.04 -10.88 -9.93
N LYS A 21 2.92 -10.62 -10.90
CA LYS A 21 3.85 -9.49 -10.84
C LYS A 21 3.11 -8.15 -10.75
N CYS A 22 2.10 -7.95 -11.58
CA CYS A 22 1.27 -6.74 -11.54
C CYS A 22 0.59 -6.55 -10.18
N ILE A 23 0.04 -7.61 -9.59
CA ILE A 23 -0.54 -7.57 -8.23
C ILE A 23 0.51 -7.18 -7.19
N VAL A 24 1.75 -7.67 -7.29
CA VAL A 24 2.84 -7.32 -6.38
C VAL A 24 3.23 -5.83 -6.53
N ASP A 25 3.25 -5.31 -7.74
CA ASP A 25 3.52 -3.89 -7.99
C ASP A 25 2.41 -2.99 -7.42
N LEU A 26 1.14 -3.38 -7.59
CA LEU A 26 -0.01 -2.71 -6.97
C LEU A 26 0.03 -2.78 -5.44
N TRP A 27 0.38 -3.93 -4.87
CA TRP A 27 0.59 -4.09 -3.43
C TRP A 27 1.67 -3.16 -2.91
N ALA A 28 2.80 -3.03 -3.62
CA ALA A 28 3.88 -2.13 -3.24
C ALA A 28 3.42 -0.66 -3.29
N LYS A 29 2.73 -0.27 -4.38
CA LYS A 29 2.17 1.08 -4.55
C LYS A 29 1.17 1.43 -3.44
N HIS A 30 0.23 0.52 -3.13
CA HIS A 30 -0.76 0.71 -2.08
C HIS A 30 -0.10 0.97 -0.72
N ARG A 31 0.90 0.14 -0.35
CA ARG A 31 1.62 0.29 0.91
C ARG A 31 2.29 1.64 1.05
N VAL A 32 2.91 2.15 -0.01
CA VAL A 32 3.57 3.45 -0.02
C VAL A 32 2.55 4.56 0.18
N ILE A 33 1.45 4.54 -0.60
CA ILE A 33 0.38 5.55 -0.50
C ILE A 33 -0.24 5.57 0.90
N VAL A 34 -0.55 4.40 1.48
CA VAL A 34 -1.10 4.31 2.84
C VAL A 34 -0.11 4.89 3.85
N LYS A 35 1.17 4.46 3.80
CA LYS A 35 2.18 4.96 4.72
C LYS A 35 2.29 6.48 4.65
N ASP A 36 2.41 7.04 3.44
CA ASP A 36 2.55 8.48 3.24
C ASP A 36 1.30 9.27 3.67
N LEU A 37 0.11 8.70 3.48
CA LEU A 37 -1.15 9.31 3.93
C LEU A 37 -1.26 9.43 5.46
N PHE A 38 -0.73 8.45 6.20
CA PHE A 38 -0.78 8.45 7.67
C PHE A 38 0.45 9.11 8.31
N SER A 39 1.58 9.20 7.60
CA SER A 39 2.80 9.82 8.13
C SER A 39 2.97 11.29 7.76
N TYR A 40 2.15 11.85 6.87
CA TYR A 40 2.38 13.18 6.30
C TYR A 40 2.61 14.28 7.35
N GLU A 41 1.74 14.39 8.35
CA GLU A 41 1.84 15.40 9.40
C GLU A 41 3.14 15.24 10.20
N LYS A 42 3.47 14.00 10.56
CA LYS A 42 4.71 13.67 11.25
C LYS A 42 5.93 14.05 10.40
N ASP A 43 5.90 13.74 9.10
CA ASP A 43 6.98 14.06 8.16
C ASP A 43 7.13 15.60 8.00
N CYS A 44 6.03 16.36 8.07
CA CYS A 44 6.06 17.83 8.11
C CYS A 44 6.70 18.37 9.39
N LEU A 45 6.33 17.82 10.56
CA LEU A 45 6.95 18.21 11.84
C LEU A 45 8.44 17.89 11.88
N GLU A 46 8.83 16.73 11.36
CA GLU A 46 10.24 16.33 11.25
C GLU A 46 11.04 17.28 10.34
N HIS A 47 10.42 17.82 9.30
CA HIS A 47 11.01 18.87 8.46
C HIS A 47 11.13 20.19 9.22
N GLU A 48 10.08 20.64 9.91
CA GLU A 48 10.10 21.89 10.68
C GLU A 48 11.16 21.88 11.80
N VAL A 49 11.34 20.75 12.47
CA VAL A 49 12.28 20.62 13.59
C VAL A 49 13.73 20.42 13.13
N ASN A 50 13.94 19.64 12.06
CA ASN A 50 15.28 19.18 11.67
C ASN A 50 15.77 19.71 10.31
N ASP A 51 15.01 20.56 9.64
CA ASP A 51 15.26 21.01 8.25
C ASP A 51 15.47 19.84 7.28
N SER A 52 14.74 18.74 7.49
CA SER A 52 14.89 17.49 6.73
C SER A 52 14.01 17.48 5.48
N ALA A 53 14.45 16.88 4.37
CA ALA A 53 13.62 16.84 3.16
C ALA A 53 12.36 15.97 3.33
N ILE A 54 11.21 16.46 2.85
CA ILE A 54 9.96 15.70 2.85
C ILE A 54 9.88 14.84 1.58
N PHE A 55 10.01 13.53 1.74
CA PHE A 55 9.77 12.55 0.67
C PHE A 55 8.45 11.83 0.91
N ASN A 56 7.35 12.44 0.48
CA ASN A 56 6.00 11.95 0.72
C ASN A 56 5.09 12.22 -0.50
N ALA A 57 4.34 11.22 -0.92
CA ALA A 57 3.44 11.27 -2.08
C ALA A 57 2.41 12.40 -2.00
N ILE A 58 1.96 12.79 -0.80
CA ILE A 58 1.02 13.89 -0.61
C ILE A 58 1.65 15.23 -1.00
N GLN A 59 2.90 15.45 -0.60
CA GLN A 59 3.62 16.66 -0.99
C GLN A 59 3.86 16.70 -2.51
N VAL A 60 4.22 15.56 -3.09
CA VAL A 60 4.41 15.46 -4.55
C VAL A 60 3.11 15.79 -5.28
N LEU A 61 1.99 15.16 -4.91
CA LEU A 61 0.69 15.43 -5.51
C LEU A 61 0.26 16.89 -5.35
N GLN A 62 0.50 17.48 -4.18
CA GLN A 62 0.19 18.89 -3.92
C GLN A 62 0.95 19.82 -4.86
N ARG A 63 2.27 19.60 -5.00
CA ARG A 63 3.16 20.45 -5.80
C ARG A 63 2.95 20.27 -7.30
N GLU A 64 2.94 19.02 -7.77
CA GLU A 64 2.85 18.70 -9.19
C GLU A 64 1.47 19.03 -9.78
N LEU A 65 0.40 18.89 -8.99
CA LEU A 65 -0.95 19.22 -9.44
C LEU A 65 -1.35 20.66 -9.09
N ASN A 66 -0.54 21.39 -8.32
CA ASN A 66 -0.83 22.73 -7.81
C ASN A 66 -2.22 22.83 -7.15
N VAL A 67 -2.47 21.95 -6.17
CA VAL A 67 -3.77 21.85 -5.48
C VAL A 67 -3.64 22.08 -3.97
N SER A 68 -4.78 22.21 -3.29
CA SER A 68 -4.80 22.26 -1.83
C SER A 68 -4.30 20.95 -1.21
N LEU A 69 -3.79 21.01 0.03
CA LEU A 69 -3.39 19.81 0.78
C LEU A 69 -4.57 18.81 0.92
N ALA A 70 -5.78 19.30 1.16
CA ALA A 70 -6.97 18.47 1.26
C ALA A 70 -7.23 17.71 -0.05
N THR A 71 -7.14 18.41 -1.18
CA THR A 71 -7.29 17.82 -2.52
C THR A 71 -6.17 16.81 -2.83
N ALA A 72 -4.93 17.09 -2.42
CA ALA A 72 -3.82 16.15 -2.60
C ALA A 72 -4.01 14.85 -1.79
N LYS A 73 -4.52 14.96 -0.55
CA LYS A 73 -4.89 13.79 0.27
C LYS A 73 -6.04 13.00 -0.32
N GLU A 74 -7.06 13.68 -0.84
CA GLU A 74 -8.17 13.05 -1.54
C GLU A 74 -7.68 12.30 -2.78
N ALA A 75 -6.80 12.91 -3.59
CA ALA A 75 -6.20 12.26 -4.75
C ALA A 75 -5.42 11.00 -4.35
N ALA A 76 -4.62 11.05 -3.28
CA ALA A 76 -3.92 9.87 -2.77
C ALA A 76 -4.86 8.79 -2.25
N ARG A 77 -5.96 9.15 -1.57
CA ARG A 77 -7.01 8.19 -1.18
C ARG A 77 -7.69 7.55 -2.39
N ASN A 78 -7.94 8.31 -3.45
CA ASN A 78 -8.49 7.76 -4.69
C ASN A 78 -7.49 6.79 -5.37
N ILE A 79 -6.19 7.11 -5.37
CA ILE A 79 -5.15 6.17 -5.83
C ILE A 79 -5.16 4.89 -5.00
N GLN A 80 -5.27 4.99 -3.68
CA GLN A 80 -5.40 3.82 -2.79
C GLN A 80 -6.59 2.95 -3.20
N LEU A 81 -7.79 3.54 -3.32
CA LEU A 81 -9.02 2.83 -3.67
C LEU A 81 -8.97 2.21 -5.08
N GLU A 82 -8.36 2.90 -6.05
CA GLU A 82 -8.19 2.35 -7.40
C GLU A 82 -7.27 1.13 -7.39
N THR A 83 -6.14 1.20 -6.65
CA THR A 83 -5.24 0.05 -6.53
C THR A 83 -5.92 -1.16 -5.89
N GLU A 84 -6.77 -0.95 -4.87
CA GLU A 84 -7.56 -2.01 -4.26
C GLU A 84 -8.55 -2.65 -5.26
N ARG A 85 -9.22 -1.81 -6.06
CA ARG A 85 -10.16 -2.27 -7.09
C ARG A 85 -9.46 -3.09 -8.18
N GLU A 86 -8.33 -2.60 -8.67
CA GLU A 86 -7.53 -3.27 -9.70
C GLU A 86 -7.00 -4.60 -9.19
N MET A 87 -6.42 -4.63 -7.98
CA MET A 87 -5.97 -5.87 -7.33
C MET A 87 -7.10 -6.89 -7.18
N HIS A 88 -8.31 -6.44 -6.80
CA HIS A 88 -9.46 -7.33 -6.69
C HIS A 88 -9.88 -7.92 -8.05
N GLY A 89 -9.79 -7.15 -9.12
CA GLY A 89 -10.01 -7.64 -10.49
C GLY A 89 -9.04 -8.75 -10.87
N LEU A 90 -7.73 -8.49 -10.72
CA LEU A 90 -6.67 -9.45 -11.04
C LEU A 90 -6.73 -10.69 -10.12
N TYR A 91 -7.14 -10.53 -8.86
CA TYR A 91 -7.35 -11.68 -7.98
C TYR A 91 -8.44 -12.61 -8.49
N LYS A 92 -9.56 -12.07 -8.98
CA LYS A 92 -10.64 -12.88 -9.57
C LYS A 92 -10.16 -13.63 -10.81
N GLU A 93 -9.28 -13.04 -11.60
CA GLU A 93 -8.66 -13.71 -12.74
C GLU A 93 -7.76 -14.88 -12.32
N ILE A 94 -6.90 -14.69 -11.31
CA ILE A 94 -6.10 -15.77 -10.72
C ILE A 94 -7.00 -16.89 -10.21
N LEU A 95 -8.06 -16.56 -9.46
CA LEU A 95 -9.02 -17.55 -8.97
C LEU A 95 -9.67 -18.36 -10.09
N GLY A 96 -10.04 -17.71 -11.20
CA GLY A 96 -10.61 -18.38 -12.37
C GLY A 96 -9.61 -19.31 -13.07
N ARG A 97 -8.32 -18.95 -13.10
CA ARG A 97 -7.26 -19.72 -13.76
C ARG A 97 -6.74 -20.90 -12.94
N THR A 98 -6.59 -20.71 -11.63
CA THR A 98 -5.83 -21.63 -10.77
C THR A 98 -6.66 -22.29 -9.67
N GLY A 99 -7.85 -21.76 -9.39
CA GLY A 99 -8.72 -22.20 -8.31
C GLY A 99 -8.35 -21.62 -6.93
N THR A 100 -9.30 -21.67 -6.00
CA THR A 100 -9.23 -20.99 -4.69
C THR A 100 -8.06 -21.42 -3.80
N TYR A 101 -7.62 -22.67 -3.91
CA TYR A 101 -6.61 -23.26 -3.04
C TYR A 101 -5.21 -23.28 -3.66
N SER A 102 -5.04 -22.70 -4.85
CA SER A 102 -3.74 -22.66 -5.51
C SER A 102 -2.73 -21.83 -4.71
N PRO A 103 -1.42 -22.12 -4.82
CA PRO A 103 -0.37 -21.31 -4.22
C PRO A 103 -0.43 -19.81 -4.60
N GLU A 104 -0.78 -19.51 -5.85
CA GLU A 104 -0.97 -18.15 -6.38
C GLU A 104 -2.15 -17.46 -5.70
N ALA A 105 -3.31 -18.11 -5.65
CA ALA A 105 -4.50 -17.56 -5.01
C ALA A 105 -4.28 -17.31 -3.50
N ARG A 106 -3.58 -18.23 -2.82
CA ARG A 106 -3.17 -18.05 -1.42
C ARG A 106 -2.18 -16.90 -1.27
N TYR A 107 -1.24 -16.74 -2.20
CA TYR A 107 -0.27 -15.65 -2.14
C TYR A 107 -0.94 -14.30 -2.30
N VAL A 108 -1.81 -14.14 -3.30
CA VAL A 108 -2.56 -12.90 -3.51
C VAL A 108 -3.42 -12.56 -2.29
N ARG A 109 -4.09 -13.55 -1.68
CA ARG A 109 -4.85 -13.34 -0.45
C ARG A 109 -3.97 -12.82 0.69
N ALA A 110 -2.82 -13.43 0.91
CA ALA A 110 -1.88 -12.99 1.94
C ALA A 110 -1.34 -11.57 1.69
N LEU A 111 -1.17 -11.17 0.42
CA LEU A 111 -0.85 -9.79 0.06
C LEU A 111 -2.00 -8.85 0.47
N VAL A 112 -3.24 -9.16 0.11
CA VAL A 112 -4.42 -8.34 0.46
C VAL A 112 -4.60 -8.22 1.97
N GLU A 113 -4.48 -9.32 2.72
CA GLU A 113 -4.54 -9.32 4.19
C GLU A 113 -3.46 -8.43 4.79
N SER A 114 -2.25 -8.43 4.21
CA SER A 114 -1.18 -7.54 4.67
C SER A 114 -1.48 -6.05 4.40
N LEU A 115 -2.23 -5.71 3.35
CA LEU A 115 -2.65 -4.34 3.08
C LEU A 115 -3.68 -3.87 4.09
N ALA A 116 -4.67 -4.71 4.41
CA ALA A 116 -5.63 -4.42 5.46
C ALA A 116 -4.94 -4.23 6.82
N GLY A 117 -3.99 -5.11 7.15
CA GLY A 117 -3.15 -4.97 8.34
C GLY A 117 -2.31 -3.69 8.35
N ASN A 118 -1.78 -3.28 7.19
CA ASN A 118 -1.02 -2.04 7.04
C ASN A 118 -1.88 -0.79 7.30
N VAL A 119 -3.11 -0.76 6.78
CA VAL A 119 -4.06 0.33 7.04
C VAL A 119 -4.43 0.37 8.52
N PHE A 120 -4.80 -0.79 9.10
CA PHE A 120 -5.15 -0.89 10.51
C PHE A 120 -4.01 -0.39 11.41
N TYR A 121 -2.81 -0.96 11.24
CA TYR A 121 -1.64 -0.56 12.01
C TYR A 121 -1.32 0.92 11.83
N SER A 122 -1.38 1.45 10.60
CA SER A 122 -1.08 2.86 10.35
C SER A 122 -2.08 3.80 11.03
N SER A 123 -3.32 3.35 11.24
CA SER A 123 -4.38 4.13 11.90
C SER A 123 -4.37 4.04 13.42
N THR A 124 -3.80 2.98 14.00
CA THR A 124 -3.85 2.72 15.45
C THR A 124 -2.51 2.84 16.15
N ALA A 125 -1.39 2.77 15.41
CA ALA A 125 -0.06 2.79 16.01
C ALA A 125 0.34 4.21 16.42
N GLU A 126 0.92 4.32 17.61
CA GLU A 126 1.52 5.57 18.13
C GLU A 126 2.53 6.18 17.15
N ARG A 127 3.21 5.34 16.36
CA ARG A 127 4.16 5.76 15.32
C ARG A 127 3.63 6.87 14.39
N ASN A 128 2.34 6.85 14.07
CA ASN A 128 1.70 7.83 13.20
C ASN A 128 0.76 8.77 13.96
N ALA A 129 0.51 8.51 15.24
CA ALA A 129 -0.13 9.51 16.08
C ALA A 129 0.85 10.68 16.18
N MET A 130 0.42 11.89 15.79
CA MET A 130 1.15 13.09 16.21
C MET A 130 1.36 12.98 17.72
N PRO A 131 2.52 13.39 18.26
CA PRO A 131 2.65 13.50 19.70
C PRO A 131 1.47 14.36 20.15
N LEU A 132 0.54 13.74 20.89
CA LEU A 132 -0.42 14.50 21.68
C LEU A 132 0.49 15.31 22.60
N LEU A 133 0.73 16.57 22.24
CA LEU A 133 1.48 17.51 23.05
C LEU A 133 0.82 17.48 24.44
N ALA A 134 1.49 16.85 25.38
CA ALA A 134 1.21 16.94 26.81
C ALA A 134 1.99 18.12 27.37
#